data_AF-A0A2D4ERE5-F1
#
_entry.id   AF-A0A2D4ERE5-F1
#
_cell.length_a   1.000
_cell.length_b   1.000
_cell.length_c   1.000
_cell.angle_alpha   90.00
_cell.angle_beta   90.00
_cell.angle_gamma   90.00
#
_symmetry.space_group_name_H-M   'P 1'
#
loop_
_entity.id
_entity.type
_entity.pdbx_description
1 polymer ?
#
loop_
_entity_poly.entity_id
_entity_poly.type
_entity_poly.pdbx_seq_one_letter_code
_entity_poly.pdbx_strand_id
1 'polypeptide(L)'
;MEECAPGGCLMELCIQLSIIMLGKQLIQNNLFEIGIPKMKKFIRYLKLKRHNPVDYEEHMKKKQRYEVDYNLEPFAGLTPEYMEMIIQFGFVTLFVASFPLAPLFALLNNIIEIRLDAKKFVTELRRPVAVRAKDIGIWYNILRGVGKLAVIINAFVISFTSDFIPRLVYLYMYSESGTMHGFLNHTLSYFNVSDFQGGTAPKDDMELGYPVQICRYKDYREPPWSENKYDIAKDFWAVLAARLAFVIVFQNLVMFMSDFVDWIIPDIPKDISQQIHKEKVLMVEVFMKEEQGKLQLLENWRDKDQRRGENCNSHSPRSSMSHRGSVSSCHSCHVEV
;
A
#
# COMPACT_ATOMS: atom_id res chain seq x y z
N MET A 1 -26.12 -24.91 -2.81
CA MET A 1 -25.74 -23.88 -1.81
C MET A 1 -24.73 -24.56 -0.92
N GLU A 2 -23.52 -24.02 -0.77
CA GLU A 2 -22.55 -24.61 0.16
C GLU A 2 -23.02 -24.35 1.59
N GLU A 3 -23.07 -25.40 2.39
CA GLU A 3 -23.53 -25.32 3.78
C GLU A 3 -22.40 -24.86 4.68
N CYS A 4 -22.73 -23.95 5.58
CA CYS A 4 -21.79 -23.40 6.54
C CYS A 4 -21.67 -24.33 7.76
N ALA A 5 -20.47 -24.47 8.33
CA ALA A 5 -20.30 -25.19 9.59
C ALA A 5 -21.22 -24.63 10.71
N PRO A 6 -21.65 -25.44 11.70
CA PRO A 6 -22.56 -25.01 12.76
C PRO A 6 -22.04 -23.82 13.59
N GLY A 7 -20.71 -23.68 13.68
CA GLY A 7 -20.02 -22.56 14.33
C GLY A 7 -19.89 -21.29 13.48
N GLY A 8 -20.45 -21.28 12.27
CA GLY A 8 -20.35 -20.19 11.30
C GLY A 8 -19.14 -20.32 10.34
N CYS A 9 -19.15 -19.48 9.31
CA CYS A 9 -18.19 -19.54 8.19
C CYS A 9 -16.93 -18.70 8.46
N LEU A 10 -16.91 -17.99 9.58
CA LEU A 10 -15.79 -17.15 9.98
C LEU A 10 -14.51 -17.97 10.18
N MET A 11 -14.62 -19.18 10.73
CA MET A 11 -13.47 -20.06 10.94
C MET A 11 -12.86 -20.55 9.62
N GLU A 12 -13.69 -20.93 8.65
CA GLU A 12 -13.22 -21.31 7.30
C GLU A 12 -12.51 -20.14 6.62
N LEU A 13 -13.10 -18.93 6.70
CA LEU A 13 -12.48 -17.71 6.20
C LEU A 13 -11.14 -17.43 6.87
N CYS A 14 -11.05 -17.55 8.21
CA CYS A 14 -9.81 -17.35 8.96
C CYS A 14 -8.71 -18.34 8.57
N ILE A 15 -9.06 -19.62 8.41
CA ILE A 15 -8.11 -20.65 8.00
C ILE A 15 -7.64 -20.37 6.57
N GLN A 16 -8.55 -20.07 5.64
CA GLN A 16 -8.20 -19.74 4.27
C GLN A 16 -7.28 -18.52 4.17
N LEU A 17 -7.60 -17.44 4.89
CA LEU A 17 -6.76 -16.24 4.95
C LEU A 17 -5.39 -16.53 5.57
N SER A 18 -5.35 -17.35 6.63
CA SER A 18 -4.09 -17.76 7.25
C SER A 18 -3.22 -18.55 6.27
N ILE A 19 -3.81 -19.47 5.51
CA ILE A 19 -3.09 -20.26 4.48
C ILE A 19 -2.60 -19.35 3.36
N ILE A 20 -3.39 -18.38 2.90
CA ILE A 20 -2.99 -17.48 1.82
C ILE A 20 -1.86 -16.55 2.29
N MET A 21 -1.99 -15.94 3.47
CA MET A 21 -0.96 -15.04 4.01
C MET A 21 0.34 -15.77 4.34
N LEU A 22 0.28 -16.92 5.02
CA LEU A 22 1.49 -17.67 5.38
C LEU A 22 2.08 -18.42 4.19
N GLY A 23 1.22 -19.01 3.34
CA GLY A 23 1.64 -19.83 2.21
C GLY A 23 2.13 -19.02 1.02
N LYS A 24 1.31 -18.06 0.56
CA LYS A 24 1.60 -17.33 -0.69
C LYS A 24 2.61 -16.20 -0.46
N GLN A 25 2.42 -15.40 0.59
CA GLN A 25 3.28 -14.25 0.89
C GLN A 25 4.63 -14.70 1.47
N LEU A 26 4.61 -15.59 2.47
CA LEU A 26 5.80 -15.90 3.27
C LEU A 26 6.67 -17.02 2.67
N ILE A 27 6.06 -18.05 2.06
CA ILE A 27 6.78 -19.23 1.57
C ILE A 27 7.01 -19.13 0.06
N GLN A 28 5.96 -18.94 -0.74
CA GLN A 28 6.14 -18.93 -2.20
C GLN A 28 6.96 -17.74 -2.67
N ASN A 29 6.64 -16.52 -2.28
CA ASN A 29 7.35 -15.34 -2.79
C ASN A 29 8.81 -15.31 -2.34
N ASN A 30 9.08 -15.36 -1.04
CA ASN A 30 10.45 -15.41 -0.51
C ASN A 30 11.30 -16.57 -1.08
N LEU A 31 10.70 -17.76 -1.24
CA LEU A 31 11.42 -18.94 -1.77
C LEU A 31 11.68 -18.82 -3.27
N PHE A 32 10.71 -18.35 -4.07
CA PHE A 32 10.91 -18.17 -5.50
C PHE A 32 11.87 -17.03 -5.81
N GLU A 33 11.81 -15.95 -5.02
CA GLU A 33 12.71 -14.81 -5.16
C GLU A 33 14.17 -15.19 -4.87
N ILE A 34 14.44 -15.93 -3.79
CA ILE A 34 15.80 -16.43 -3.50
C ILE A 34 16.18 -17.59 -4.44
N GLY A 35 15.23 -18.47 -4.72
CA GLY A 35 15.45 -19.76 -5.35
C GLY A 35 15.67 -19.68 -6.85
N ILE A 36 14.87 -18.88 -7.57
CA ILE A 36 14.92 -18.81 -9.05
C ILE A 36 16.26 -18.25 -9.55
N PRO A 37 16.79 -17.13 -9.04
CA PRO A 37 18.07 -16.57 -9.51
C PRO A 37 19.24 -17.49 -9.22
N LYS A 38 19.26 -18.10 -8.02
CA LYS A 38 20.25 -19.11 -7.61
C LYS A 38 20.21 -20.35 -8.49
N MET A 39 19.02 -20.86 -8.80
CA MET A 39 18.84 -22.01 -9.70
C MET A 39 19.29 -21.70 -11.13
N LYS A 40 18.88 -20.55 -11.69
CA LYS A 40 19.32 -20.12 -13.04
C LYS A 40 20.85 -20.02 -13.11
N LYS A 41 21.48 -19.42 -12.08
CA LYS A 41 22.95 -19.32 -11.97
C LYS A 41 23.61 -20.68 -11.87
N PHE A 42 23.06 -21.59 -11.07
CA PHE A 42 23.57 -22.95 -10.90
C PHE A 42 23.44 -23.78 -12.20
N ILE A 43 22.31 -23.72 -12.90
CA ILE A 43 22.11 -24.37 -14.20
C ILE A 43 23.09 -23.83 -15.24
N ARG A 44 23.31 -22.51 -15.28
CA ARG A 44 24.28 -21.88 -16.19
C ARG A 44 25.70 -22.34 -15.86
N TYR A 45 26.07 -22.40 -14.58
CA TYR A 45 27.35 -22.95 -14.13
C TYR A 45 27.53 -24.41 -14.57
N LEU A 46 26.53 -25.27 -14.38
CA LEU A 46 26.60 -26.68 -14.79
C LEU A 46 26.75 -26.84 -16.31
N LYS A 47 26.01 -26.06 -17.11
CA LYS A 47 26.15 -26.07 -18.58
C LYS A 47 27.56 -25.64 -19.03
N LEU A 48 28.12 -24.59 -18.43
CA LEU A 48 29.46 -24.09 -18.75
C LEU A 48 30.57 -25.06 -18.30
N LYS A 49 30.47 -25.61 -17.08
CA LYS A 49 31.43 -26.57 -16.54
C LYS A 49 31.46 -27.88 -17.35
N ARG A 50 30.32 -28.31 -17.89
CA ARG A 50 30.23 -29.49 -18.75
C ARG A 50 30.93 -29.31 -20.09
N HIS A 51 31.07 -28.07 -20.57
CA HIS A 51 31.62 -27.81 -21.90
C HIS A 51 33.13 -27.59 -21.91
N ASN A 52 33.73 -26.95 -20.89
CA ASN A 52 35.21 -26.81 -20.74
C ASN A 52 35.61 -26.38 -19.30
N PRO A 53 36.21 -27.25 -18.46
CA PRO A 53 36.52 -26.94 -17.06
C PRO A 53 37.76 -26.06 -16.84
N VAL A 54 38.80 -26.19 -17.69
CA VAL A 54 40.10 -25.49 -17.52
C VAL A 54 40.00 -24.01 -17.93
N ASP A 55 39.25 -23.72 -18.99
CA ASP A 55 39.07 -22.37 -19.54
C ASP A 55 38.17 -21.49 -18.65
N TYR A 56 37.22 -22.11 -17.95
CA TYR A 56 36.27 -21.42 -17.06
C TYR A 56 36.95 -20.74 -15.86
N GLU A 57 37.96 -21.39 -15.28
CA GLU A 57 38.68 -20.91 -14.09
C GLU A 57 39.64 -19.75 -14.42
N GLU A 58 40.25 -19.78 -15.60
CA GLU A 58 41.12 -18.69 -16.08
C GLU A 58 40.30 -17.48 -16.57
N HIS A 59 39.21 -17.72 -17.31
CA HIS A 59 38.28 -16.66 -17.73
C HIS A 59 37.65 -15.94 -16.54
N MET A 60 37.25 -16.65 -15.47
CA MET A 60 36.66 -16.01 -14.29
C MET A 60 37.64 -15.10 -13.54
N LYS A 61 38.95 -15.41 -13.54
CA LYS A 61 39.97 -14.56 -12.93
C LYS A 61 40.26 -13.29 -13.71
N LYS A 62 39.98 -13.26 -15.03
CA LYS A 62 40.24 -12.13 -15.93
C LYS A 62 38.97 -11.35 -16.32
N LYS A 63 37.80 -11.65 -15.75
CA LYS A 63 36.56 -10.95 -16.13
C LYS A 63 36.61 -9.47 -15.82
N GLN A 64 36.31 -8.68 -16.84
CA GLN A 64 36.20 -7.25 -16.70
C GLN A 64 34.88 -6.89 -16.00
N ARG A 65 34.84 -5.77 -15.28
CA ARG A 65 33.71 -5.42 -14.39
C ARG A 65 32.36 -5.35 -15.11
N TYR A 66 32.34 -4.82 -16.34
CA TYR A 66 31.11 -4.75 -17.14
C TYR A 66 30.59 -6.14 -17.57
N GLU A 67 31.46 -7.14 -17.72
CA GLU A 67 31.05 -8.51 -18.08
C GLU A 67 30.39 -9.22 -16.89
N VAL A 68 30.87 -8.93 -15.68
CA VAL A 68 30.25 -9.41 -14.43
C VAL A 68 28.84 -8.83 -14.32
N ASP A 69 28.70 -7.51 -14.50
CA ASP A 69 27.41 -6.82 -14.44
C ASP A 69 26.46 -7.29 -15.55
N TYR A 70 26.96 -7.54 -16.76
CA TYR A 70 26.15 -8.09 -17.85
C TYR A 70 25.60 -9.50 -17.56
N ASN A 71 26.18 -10.25 -16.63
CA ASN A 71 25.65 -11.55 -16.26
C ASN A 71 24.52 -11.51 -15.22
N LEU A 72 24.27 -10.34 -14.60
CA LEU A 72 23.15 -10.10 -13.67
C LEU A 72 21.84 -9.85 -14.41
N GLU A 73 20.70 -10.03 -13.72
CA GLU A 73 19.38 -9.78 -14.30
C GLU A 73 19.10 -8.27 -14.44
N PRO A 74 18.44 -7.84 -15.53
CA PRO A 74 18.06 -6.44 -15.70
C PRO A 74 16.96 -6.04 -14.70
N PHE A 75 17.02 -4.79 -14.24
CA PHE A 75 15.99 -4.25 -13.36
C PHE A 75 14.67 -4.02 -14.11
N ALA A 76 13.58 -4.62 -13.65
CA ALA A 76 12.26 -4.59 -14.30
C ALA A 76 11.31 -3.50 -13.73
N GLY A 77 11.80 -2.63 -12.84
CA GLY A 77 10.99 -1.60 -12.17
C GLY A 77 10.56 -2.00 -10.75
N LEU A 78 9.94 -1.04 -10.04
CA LEU A 78 9.45 -1.23 -8.66
C LEU A 78 7.98 -1.64 -8.59
N THR A 79 7.27 -1.72 -9.71
CA THR A 79 5.83 -1.98 -9.70
C THR A 79 5.47 -3.35 -9.09
N PRO A 80 6.20 -4.46 -9.34
CA PRO A 80 5.88 -5.74 -8.69
C PRO A 80 6.09 -5.71 -7.18
N GLU A 81 7.16 -5.05 -6.72
CA GLU A 81 7.48 -4.89 -5.30
C GLU A 81 6.38 -4.10 -4.57
N TYR A 82 5.88 -3.00 -5.18
CA TYR A 82 4.76 -2.25 -4.63
C TYR A 82 3.44 -3.04 -4.66
N MET A 83 3.18 -3.82 -5.72
CA MET A 83 1.98 -4.65 -5.80
C MET A 83 1.91 -5.66 -4.65
N GLU A 84 3.04 -6.31 -4.35
CA GLU A 84 3.15 -7.24 -3.22
C GLU A 84 2.81 -6.56 -1.89
N MET A 85 3.43 -5.42 -1.62
CA MET A 85 3.21 -4.66 -0.38
C MET A 85 1.77 -4.19 -0.22
N ILE A 86 1.13 -3.76 -1.31
CA ILE A 86 -0.25 -3.28 -1.28
C ILE A 86 -1.23 -4.43 -1.12
N ILE A 87 -0.97 -5.58 -1.74
CA ILE A 87 -1.79 -6.79 -1.54
C ILE A 87 -1.70 -7.23 -0.07
N GLN A 88 -0.50 -7.21 0.52
CA GLN A 88 -0.32 -7.51 1.93
C GLN A 88 -1.07 -6.51 2.83
N PHE A 89 -0.99 -5.21 2.54
CA PHE A 89 -1.77 -4.18 3.24
C PHE A 89 -3.28 -4.43 3.11
N GLY A 90 -3.75 -4.84 1.95
CA GLY A 90 -5.15 -5.22 1.71
C GLY A 90 -5.58 -6.38 2.59
N PHE A 91 -4.81 -7.47 2.66
CA PHE A 91 -5.11 -8.61 3.54
C PHE A 91 -5.17 -8.21 5.01
N VAL A 92 -4.23 -7.37 5.46
CA VAL A 92 -4.19 -6.90 6.84
C VAL A 92 -5.39 -6.02 7.16
N THR A 93 -5.78 -5.09 6.28
CA THR A 93 -6.81 -4.09 6.59
C THR A 93 -8.23 -4.58 6.30
N LEU A 94 -8.47 -5.27 5.20
CA LEU A 94 -9.82 -5.70 4.77
C LEU A 94 -10.40 -6.81 5.66
N PHE A 95 -9.55 -7.64 6.28
CA PHE A 95 -9.98 -8.85 6.99
C PHE A 95 -9.52 -8.91 8.46
N VAL A 96 -9.08 -7.78 9.03
CA VAL A 96 -8.63 -7.73 10.44
C VAL A 96 -9.71 -8.17 11.42
N ALA A 97 -10.98 -7.88 11.12
CA ALA A 97 -12.10 -8.26 11.98
C ALA A 97 -12.29 -9.78 12.08
N SER A 98 -11.89 -10.54 11.06
CA SER A 98 -11.89 -12.00 11.08
C SER A 98 -10.62 -12.55 11.71
N PHE A 99 -9.46 -12.04 11.28
CA PHE A 99 -8.16 -12.59 11.67
C PHE A 99 -7.26 -11.54 12.36
N PRO A 100 -7.33 -11.44 13.70
CA PRO A 100 -6.63 -10.38 14.44
C PRO A 100 -5.10 -10.54 14.48
N LEU A 101 -4.57 -11.74 14.20
CA LEU A 101 -3.12 -12.00 14.15
C LEU A 101 -2.48 -11.61 12.80
N ALA A 102 -3.26 -11.15 11.81
CA ALA A 102 -2.75 -10.73 10.51
C ALA A 102 -1.61 -9.69 10.59
N PRO A 103 -1.71 -8.61 11.40
CA PRO A 103 -0.64 -7.61 11.49
C PRO A 103 0.69 -8.19 11.99
N LEU A 104 0.65 -9.19 12.87
CA LEU A 104 1.87 -9.84 13.38
C LEU A 104 2.60 -10.60 12.26
N PHE A 105 1.86 -11.35 11.44
CA PHE A 105 2.45 -12.07 10.31
C PHE A 105 2.95 -11.12 9.22
N ALA A 106 2.24 -10.03 8.97
CA ALA A 106 2.70 -8.98 8.07
C ALA A 106 4.00 -8.33 8.56
N LEU A 107 4.14 -8.09 9.87
CA LEU A 107 5.37 -7.56 10.45
C LEU A 107 6.55 -8.51 10.26
N LEU A 108 6.36 -9.81 10.55
CA LEU A 108 7.40 -10.82 10.34
C LEU A 108 7.81 -10.92 8.87
N ASN A 109 6.83 -10.87 7.95
CA ASN A 109 7.11 -10.87 6.52
C ASN A 109 7.93 -9.63 6.13
N ASN A 110 7.53 -8.44 6.56
CA ASN A 110 8.24 -7.19 6.25
C ASN A 110 9.69 -7.18 6.76
N ILE A 111 9.96 -7.79 7.93
CA ILE A 111 11.33 -7.89 8.46
C ILE A 111 12.22 -8.74 7.54
N ILE A 112 11.69 -9.86 7.05
CA ILE A 112 12.40 -10.76 6.13
C ILE A 112 12.55 -10.05 4.77
N GLU A 113 11.47 -9.48 4.25
CA GLU A 113 11.42 -8.85 2.94
C GLU A 113 12.48 -7.76 2.79
N ILE A 114 12.57 -6.83 3.75
CA ILE A 114 13.53 -5.72 3.69
C ILE A 114 14.96 -6.23 3.49
N ARG A 115 15.29 -7.40 4.06
CA ARG A 115 16.62 -8.02 3.92
C ARG A 115 16.78 -8.75 2.59
N LEU A 116 15.72 -9.39 2.10
CA LEU A 116 15.72 -10.09 0.82
C LEU A 116 15.79 -9.12 -0.35
N ASP A 117 14.96 -8.08 -0.35
CA ASP A 117 14.99 -6.99 -1.32
C ASP A 117 16.37 -6.34 -1.36
N ALA A 118 16.93 -5.96 -0.21
CA ALA A 118 18.26 -5.37 -0.15
C ALA A 118 19.33 -6.30 -0.77
N LYS A 119 19.22 -7.61 -0.54
CA LYS A 119 20.13 -8.60 -1.11
C LYS A 119 19.92 -8.77 -2.62
N LYS A 120 18.68 -8.80 -3.09
CA LYS A 120 18.31 -8.85 -4.52
C LYS A 120 18.93 -7.66 -5.26
N PHE A 121 18.75 -6.44 -4.73
CA PHE A 121 19.30 -5.21 -5.31
C PHE A 121 20.84 -5.16 -5.31
N VAL A 122 21.49 -5.70 -4.27
CA VAL A 122 22.96 -5.64 -4.15
C VAL A 122 23.67 -6.77 -4.90
N THR A 123 23.06 -7.96 -5.03
CA THR A 123 23.76 -9.16 -5.48
C THR A 123 23.24 -9.80 -6.76
N GLU A 124 21.99 -9.55 -7.15
CA GLU A 124 21.33 -10.30 -8.24
C GLU A 124 20.91 -9.41 -9.42
N LEU A 125 20.61 -8.14 -9.15
CA LEU A 125 20.21 -7.17 -10.16
C LEU A 125 21.36 -6.30 -10.65
N ARG A 126 21.28 -5.89 -11.92
CA ARG A 126 22.10 -4.80 -12.44
C ARG A 126 21.70 -3.48 -11.79
N ARG A 127 22.68 -2.60 -11.59
CA ARG A 127 22.46 -1.28 -10.99
C ARG A 127 21.43 -0.49 -11.82
N PRO A 128 20.29 -0.10 -11.22
CA PRO A 128 19.29 0.70 -11.92
C PRO A 128 19.78 2.13 -12.13
N VAL A 129 19.22 2.81 -13.14
CA VAL A 129 19.43 4.24 -13.35
C VAL A 129 18.67 5.01 -12.28
N ALA A 130 19.35 5.91 -11.56
CA ALA A 130 18.74 6.69 -10.50
C ALA A 130 17.76 7.72 -11.08
N VAL A 131 16.48 7.55 -10.78
CA VAL A 131 15.41 8.50 -11.11
C VAL A 131 14.99 9.21 -9.83
N ARG A 132 14.83 10.54 -9.88
CA ARG A 132 14.35 11.34 -8.75
C ARG A 132 12.82 11.40 -8.79
N ALA A 133 12.17 10.93 -7.73
CA ALA A 133 10.73 11.05 -7.52
C ALA A 133 10.47 11.70 -6.16
N LYS A 134 9.40 12.50 -6.07
CA LYS A 134 9.00 13.20 -4.83
C LYS A 134 8.11 12.35 -3.92
N ASP A 135 7.38 11.40 -4.51
CA ASP A 135 6.35 10.59 -3.87
C ASP A 135 6.32 9.17 -4.47
N ILE A 136 5.53 8.30 -3.83
CA ILE A 136 5.25 6.94 -4.32
C ILE A 136 4.28 6.93 -5.52
N GLY A 137 3.77 8.09 -5.95
CA GLY A 137 2.84 8.22 -7.07
C GLY A 137 1.45 7.62 -6.81
N ILE A 138 0.92 6.90 -7.80
CA ILE A 138 -0.45 6.36 -7.81
C ILE A 138 -0.74 5.41 -6.63
N TRP A 139 0.29 4.77 -6.10
CA TRP A 139 0.19 3.82 -4.99
C TRP A 139 -0.41 4.46 -3.72
N TYR A 140 -0.17 5.75 -3.48
CA TYR A 140 -0.79 6.46 -2.36
C TYR A 140 -2.33 6.51 -2.49
N ASN A 141 -2.83 6.81 -3.68
CA ASN A 141 -4.27 6.84 -3.94
C ASN A 141 -4.90 5.44 -3.81
N ILE A 142 -4.18 4.40 -4.23
CA ILE A 142 -4.61 3.01 -4.06
C ILE A 142 -4.68 2.64 -2.58
N LEU A 143 -3.65 2.94 -1.78
CA LEU A 143 -3.65 2.70 -0.34
C LEU A 143 -4.81 3.43 0.36
N ARG A 144 -5.06 4.70 0.00
CA ARG A 144 -6.20 5.46 0.52
C ARG A 144 -7.54 4.84 0.14
N GLY A 145 -7.67 4.37 -1.11
CA GLY A 145 -8.88 3.68 -1.58
C GLY A 145 -9.13 2.36 -0.84
N VAL A 146 -8.09 1.53 -0.71
CA VAL A 146 -8.15 0.26 0.04
C VAL A 146 -8.49 0.52 1.51
N GLY A 147 -7.90 1.53 2.14
CA GLY A 147 -8.21 1.90 3.53
C GLY A 147 -9.67 2.29 3.74
N LYS A 148 -10.26 3.08 2.83
CA LYS A 148 -11.70 3.42 2.90
C LYS A 148 -12.60 2.21 2.65
N LEU A 149 -12.23 1.37 1.69
CA LEU A 149 -12.96 0.13 1.40
C LEU A 149 -12.92 -0.84 2.59
N ALA A 150 -11.79 -0.90 3.31
CA ALA A 150 -11.62 -1.75 4.49
C ALA A 150 -12.64 -1.44 5.58
N VAL A 151 -13.01 -0.18 5.80
CA VAL A 151 -14.05 0.17 6.78
C VAL A 151 -15.39 -0.48 6.41
N ILE A 152 -15.77 -0.42 5.14
CA ILE A 152 -17.03 -0.98 4.64
C ILE A 152 -17.01 -2.50 4.76
N ILE A 153 -15.95 -3.15 4.27
CA ILE A 153 -15.84 -4.62 4.28
C ILE A 153 -15.84 -5.17 5.72
N ASN A 154 -15.07 -4.56 6.63
CA ASN A 154 -15.07 -5.01 8.02
C ASN A 154 -16.45 -4.84 8.68
N ALA A 155 -17.21 -3.80 8.34
CA ALA A 155 -18.57 -3.62 8.84
C ALA A 155 -19.46 -4.82 8.43
N PHE A 156 -19.42 -5.20 7.15
CA PHE A 156 -20.16 -6.35 6.63
C PHE A 156 -19.70 -7.68 7.23
N VAL A 157 -18.39 -7.87 7.39
CA VAL A 157 -17.82 -9.07 8.02
C VAL A 157 -18.32 -9.22 9.46
N ILE A 158 -18.33 -8.13 10.24
CA ILE A 158 -18.81 -8.15 11.62
C ILE A 158 -20.33 -8.37 11.68
N SER A 159 -21.11 -7.79 10.76
CA SER A 159 -22.58 -7.89 10.83
C SER A 159 -23.13 -9.20 10.28
N PHE A 160 -22.59 -9.70 9.16
CA PHE A 160 -23.13 -10.86 8.43
C PHE A 160 -22.37 -12.14 8.69
N THR A 161 -21.05 -12.10 8.78
CA THR A 161 -20.23 -13.31 8.93
C THR A 161 -20.05 -13.71 10.39
N SER A 162 -20.02 -12.74 11.30
CA SER A 162 -19.94 -12.99 12.74
C SER A 162 -21.32 -13.18 13.39
N ASP A 163 -21.38 -14.04 14.40
CA ASP A 163 -22.58 -14.23 15.25
C ASP A 163 -22.73 -13.10 16.30
N PHE A 164 -21.99 -11.99 16.18
CA PHE A 164 -22.06 -10.87 17.11
C PHE A 164 -23.45 -10.22 17.19
N ILE A 165 -24.03 -9.82 16.05
CA ILE A 165 -25.33 -9.12 16.01
C ILE A 165 -26.48 -10.01 16.51
N PRO A 166 -26.64 -11.27 16.05
CA PRO A 166 -27.69 -12.15 16.57
C PRO A 166 -27.61 -12.37 18.08
N ARG A 167 -26.39 -12.51 18.64
CA ARG A 167 -26.19 -12.65 20.09
C ARG A 167 -26.59 -11.39 20.84
N LEU A 168 -26.28 -10.23 20.29
CA LEU A 168 -26.65 -8.93 20.86
C LEU A 168 -28.17 -8.74 20.87
N VAL A 169 -28.83 -9.04 19.76
CA VAL A 169 -30.30 -8.96 19.63
C VAL A 169 -30.97 -9.91 20.62
N TYR A 170 -30.50 -11.16 20.73
CA TYR A 170 -31.01 -12.11 21.71
C TYR A 170 -30.89 -11.58 23.15
N LEU A 171 -29.71 -11.06 23.50
CA LEU A 171 -29.43 -10.55 24.85
C LEU A 171 -30.35 -9.39 25.25
N TYR A 172 -30.63 -8.46 24.32
CA TYR A 172 -31.41 -7.26 24.63
C TYR A 172 -32.92 -7.39 24.41
N MET A 173 -33.37 -8.20 23.45
CA MET A 173 -34.80 -8.32 23.11
C MET A 173 -35.47 -9.57 23.69
N TYR A 174 -34.74 -10.67 23.88
CA TYR A 174 -35.33 -11.98 24.19
C TYR A 174 -34.87 -12.56 25.54
N SER A 175 -33.72 -12.14 26.07
CA SER A 175 -33.23 -12.64 27.35
C SER A 175 -33.85 -11.89 28.53
N GLU A 176 -34.79 -12.54 29.23
CA GLU A 176 -35.41 -11.99 30.45
C GLU A 176 -34.38 -11.78 31.59
N SER A 177 -33.31 -12.56 31.60
CA SER A 177 -32.28 -12.57 32.66
C SER A 177 -31.02 -11.77 32.29
N GLY A 178 -30.92 -11.24 31.06
CA GLY A 178 -29.70 -10.63 30.55
C GLY A 178 -28.53 -11.62 30.41
N THR A 179 -28.82 -12.92 30.31
CA THR A 179 -27.82 -13.98 30.12
C THR A 179 -27.92 -14.59 28.72
N MET A 180 -26.84 -15.24 28.26
CA MET A 180 -26.82 -15.96 26.98
C MET A 180 -27.39 -17.38 27.06
N HIS A 181 -28.01 -17.75 28.20
CA HIS A 181 -28.63 -19.06 28.35
C HIS A 181 -29.80 -19.20 27.37
N GLY A 182 -29.87 -20.35 26.68
CA GLY A 182 -30.92 -20.63 25.69
C GLY A 182 -30.69 -20.07 24.28
N PHE A 183 -29.60 -19.31 24.03
CA PHE A 183 -29.33 -18.71 22.72
C PHE A 183 -29.33 -19.72 21.56
N LEU A 184 -28.68 -20.88 21.72
CA LEU A 184 -28.66 -21.93 20.70
C LEU A 184 -30.04 -22.53 20.48
N ASN A 185 -30.85 -22.67 21.53
CA ASN A 185 -32.20 -23.20 21.44
C ASN A 185 -33.14 -22.22 20.72
N HIS A 186 -32.92 -20.91 20.87
CA HIS A 186 -33.66 -19.86 20.17
C HIS A 186 -33.22 -19.73 18.70
N THR A 187 -31.94 -19.88 18.41
CA THR A 187 -31.39 -19.63 17.06
C THR A 187 -31.65 -20.79 16.09
N LEU A 188 -31.89 -22.00 16.59
CA LEU A 188 -32.08 -23.20 15.77
C LEU A 188 -33.57 -23.45 15.48
N SER A 189 -33.96 -23.36 14.21
CA SER A 189 -35.30 -23.70 13.73
C SER A 189 -35.53 -25.21 13.65
N TYR A 190 -36.79 -25.62 13.78
CA TYR A 190 -37.20 -27.03 13.72
C TYR A 190 -37.59 -27.42 12.29
N PHE A 191 -37.17 -28.60 11.85
CA PHE A 191 -37.56 -29.21 10.58
C PHE A 191 -38.06 -30.63 10.82
N ASN A 192 -39.22 -30.97 10.27
CA ASN A 192 -39.76 -32.32 10.34
C ASN A 192 -39.19 -33.17 9.19
N VAL A 193 -38.57 -34.29 9.52
CA VAL A 193 -37.90 -35.19 8.57
C VAL A 193 -38.87 -35.76 7.53
N SER A 194 -40.17 -35.85 7.85
CA SER A 194 -41.19 -36.30 6.89
C SER A 194 -41.38 -35.36 5.69
N ASP A 195 -40.90 -34.12 5.75
CA ASP A 195 -41.10 -33.11 4.70
C ASP A 195 -39.95 -33.04 3.68
N PHE A 196 -39.00 -33.97 3.71
CA PHE A 196 -37.95 -34.04 2.69
C PHE A 196 -38.55 -34.28 1.30
N GLN A 197 -38.00 -33.58 0.31
CA GLN A 197 -38.35 -33.84 -1.08
C GLN A 197 -37.80 -35.21 -1.51
N GLY A 198 -38.48 -35.86 -2.46
CA GLY A 198 -38.12 -37.22 -2.90
C GLY A 198 -36.66 -37.30 -3.36
N GLY A 199 -35.86 -38.13 -2.69
CA GLY A 199 -34.45 -38.37 -3.02
C GLY A 199 -33.44 -37.41 -2.38
N THR A 200 -33.87 -36.44 -1.55
CA THR A 200 -32.96 -35.55 -0.80
C THR A 200 -32.77 -35.97 0.67
N ALA A 201 -33.47 -37.01 1.12
CA ALA A 201 -33.30 -37.54 2.47
C ALA A 201 -31.90 -38.17 2.66
N PRO A 202 -31.40 -38.23 3.91
CA PRO A 202 -30.16 -38.95 4.21
C PRO A 202 -30.23 -40.39 3.72
N LYS A 203 -29.11 -40.95 3.26
CA LYS A 203 -29.06 -42.36 2.84
C LYS A 203 -29.12 -43.33 4.04
N ASP A 204 -28.63 -42.88 5.19
CA ASP A 204 -28.58 -43.63 6.44
C ASP A 204 -29.34 -42.89 7.55
N ASP A 205 -30.64 -43.19 7.70
CA ASP A 205 -31.52 -42.55 8.70
C ASP A 205 -31.23 -42.98 10.16
N MET A 206 -30.30 -43.93 10.37
CA MET A 206 -29.97 -44.53 11.67
C MET A 206 -28.52 -44.32 12.11
N GLU A 207 -27.82 -43.31 11.57
CA GLU A 207 -26.41 -43.03 11.94
C GLU A 207 -26.22 -42.83 13.46
N LEU A 208 -27.22 -42.28 14.15
CA LEU A 208 -27.20 -42.10 15.62
C LEU A 208 -27.76 -43.29 16.43
N GLY A 209 -28.16 -44.38 15.78
CA GLY A 209 -28.72 -45.58 16.43
C GLY A 209 -30.19 -45.49 16.86
N TYR A 210 -30.89 -44.41 16.51
CA TYR A 210 -32.34 -44.23 16.73
C TYR A 210 -32.95 -43.39 15.58
N PRO A 211 -34.26 -43.55 15.29
CA PRO A 211 -34.91 -42.77 14.24
C PRO A 211 -35.09 -41.32 14.66
N VAL A 212 -34.59 -40.38 13.84
CA VAL A 212 -34.74 -38.94 14.06
C VAL A 212 -36.04 -38.45 13.43
N GLN A 213 -36.94 -37.90 14.24
CA GLN A 213 -38.22 -37.35 13.75
C GLN A 213 -38.12 -35.86 13.40
N ILE A 214 -37.32 -35.10 14.16
CA ILE A 214 -37.18 -33.66 14.01
C ILE A 214 -35.68 -33.34 14.01
N CYS A 215 -35.22 -32.61 13.00
CA CYS A 215 -33.87 -32.06 12.96
C CYS A 215 -33.90 -30.54 13.15
N ARG A 216 -32.74 -29.97 13.46
CA ARG A 216 -32.59 -28.54 13.71
C ARG A 216 -31.54 -27.94 12.79
N TYR A 217 -31.80 -26.77 12.27
CA TYR A 217 -30.91 -26.06 11.36
C TYR A 217 -30.82 -24.58 11.73
N LYS A 218 -29.76 -23.93 11.27
CA LYS A 218 -29.46 -22.52 11.60
C LYS A 218 -30.17 -21.60 10.59
N ASP A 219 -31.43 -21.29 10.87
CA ASP A 219 -32.20 -20.26 10.16
C ASP A 219 -33.31 -19.71 11.08
N TYR A 220 -33.86 -18.55 10.74
CA TYR A 220 -34.96 -17.92 11.48
C TYR A 220 -36.29 -18.18 10.76
N ARG A 221 -36.85 -19.38 10.96
CA ARG A 221 -38.10 -19.83 10.34
C ARG A 221 -39.09 -20.34 11.37
N GLU A 222 -40.36 -20.19 11.02
CA GLU A 222 -41.47 -20.65 11.85
C GLU A 222 -41.49 -22.20 11.94
N PRO A 223 -41.86 -22.75 13.10
CA PRO A 223 -41.81 -24.19 13.34
C PRO A 223 -42.92 -24.93 12.56
N PRO A 224 -42.78 -26.26 12.37
CA PRO A 224 -43.68 -27.03 11.53
C PRO A 224 -45.12 -27.20 12.05
N TRP A 225 -45.36 -26.87 13.34
CA TRP A 225 -46.68 -26.88 13.96
C TRP A 225 -47.39 -25.51 13.92
N SER A 226 -46.76 -24.48 13.37
CA SER A 226 -47.40 -23.17 13.16
C SER A 226 -48.27 -23.18 11.90
N GLU A 227 -49.19 -22.22 11.78
CA GLU A 227 -50.04 -22.06 10.59
C GLU A 227 -49.22 -21.82 9.31
N ASN A 228 -48.14 -21.04 9.42
CA ASN A 228 -47.24 -20.69 8.33
C ASN A 228 -45.93 -21.49 8.41
N LYS A 229 -46.04 -22.79 8.21
CA LYS A 229 -44.92 -23.75 8.30
C LYS A 229 -43.75 -23.36 7.38
N TYR A 230 -42.55 -23.27 7.96
CA TYR A 230 -41.28 -22.97 7.29
C TYR A 230 -41.15 -21.58 6.65
N ASP A 231 -42.11 -20.69 6.87
CA ASP A 231 -41.99 -19.30 6.45
C ASP A 231 -40.97 -18.53 7.30
N ILE A 232 -40.50 -17.41 6.75
CA ILE A 232 -39.53 -16.53 7.40
C ILE A 232 -40.15 -15.91 8.65
N ALA A 233 -39.53 -16.16 9.80
CA ALA A 233 -40.01 -15.65 11.09
C ALA A 233 -39.78 -14.13 11.23
N LYS A 234 -40.53 -13.48 12.12
CA LYS A 234 -40.33 -12.05 12.44
C LYS A 234 -38.92 -11.77 12.97
N ASP A 235 -38.35 -12.74 13.68
CA ASP A 235 -37.00 -12.65 14.26
C ASP A 235 -35.92 -12.49 13.18
N PHE A 236 -36.11 -13.10 11.99
CA PHE A 236 -35.22 -12.91 10.84
C PHE A 236 -35.12 -11.43 10.47
N TRP A 237 -36.26 -10.76 10.34
CA TRP A 237 -36.33 -9.35 9.95
C TRP A 237 -35.78 -8.43 11.03
N ALA A 238 -36.01 -8.76 12.31
CA ALA A 238 -35.43 -8.02 13.43
C ALA A 238 -33.89 -8.09 13.43
N VAL A 239 -33.33 -9.29 13.26
CA VAL A 239 -31.88 -9.49 13.17
C VAL A 239 -31.31 -8.83 11.90
N LEU A 240 -31.98 -8.93 10.76
CA LEU A 240 -31.55 -8.30 9.52
C LEU A 240 -31.54 -6.76 9.63
N ALA A 241 -32.59 -6.17 10.22
CA ALA A 241 -32.65 -4.74 10.46
C ALA A 241 -31.51 -4.28 11.40
N ALA A 242 -31.24 -5.03 12.47
CA ALA A 242 -30.14 -4.76 13.38
C ALA A 242 -28.77 -4.85 12.69
N ARG A 243 -28.57 -5.83 11.78
CA ARG A 243 -27.35 -5.95 10.97
C ARG A 243 -27.12 -4.74 10.09
N LEU A 244 -28.15 -4.30 9.36
CA LEU A 244 -28.06 -3.14 8.47
C LEU A 244 -27.85 -1.84 9.26
N ALA A 245 -28.56 -1.66 10.37
CA ALA A 245 -28.38 -0.52 11.26
C ALA A 245 -26.94 -0.44 11.81
N PHE A 246 -26.39 -1.59 12.22
CA PHE A 246 -25.00 -1.66 12.67
C PHE A 246 -24.02 -1.23 11.58
N VAL A 247 -24.18 -1.71 10.34
CA VAL A 247 -23.31 -1.32 9.22
C VAL A 247 -23.33 0.19 9.00
N ILE A 248 -24.52 0.81 8.99
CA ILE A 248 -24.66 2.26 8.81
C ILE A 248 -23.96 3.01 9.94
N VAL A 249 -24.22 2.64 11.21
CA VAL A 249 -23.63 3.33 12.36
C VAL A 249 -22.11 3.15 12.39
N PHE A 250 -21.63 1.92 12.24
CA PHE A 250 -20.20 1.60 12.25
C PHE A 250 -19.46 2.33 11.14
N GLN A 251 -19.99 2.31 9.92
CA GLN A 251 -19.37 2.94 8.77
C GLN A 251 -19.27 4.46 8.97
N ASN A 252 -20.36 5.14 9.35
CA ASN A 252 -20.34 6.58 9.56
C ASN A 252 -19.42 6.99 10.70
N LEU A 253 -19.44 6.26 11.81
CA LEU A 253 -18.60 6.55 12.98
C LEU A 253 -17.11 6.39 12.65
N VAL A 254 -16.72 5.27 12.04
CA VAL A 254 -15.31 5.00 11.73
C VAL A 254 -14.78 5.90 10.63
N MET A 255 -15.57 6.20 9.59
CA MET A 255 -15.17 7.18 8.56
C MET A 255 -15.00 8.57 9.15
N PHE A 256 -15.93 9.02 10.01
CA PHE A 256 -15.80 10.30 10.70
C PHE A 256 -14.53 10.35 11.56
N MET A 257 -14.26 9.29 12.34
CA MET A 257 -13.04 9.22 13.15
C MET A 257 -11.77 9.23 12.29
N SER A 258 -11.77 8.58 11.12
CA SER A 258 -10.65 8.60 10.17
C SER A 258 -10.40 10.02 9.66
N ASP A 259 -11.44 10.71 9.20
CA ASP A 259 -11.33 12.08 8.69
C ASP A 259 -10.94 13.07 9.81
N PHE A 260 -11.37 12.81 11.05
CA PHE A 260 -10.99 13.58 12.22
C PHE A 260 -9.50 13.42 12.57
N VAL A 261 -8.95 12.21 12.46
CA VAL A 261 -7.51 11.97 12.66
C VAL A 261 -6.70 12.67 11.57
N ASP A 262 -7.13 12.58 10.31
CA ASP A 262 -6.51 13.29 9.18
C ASP A 262 -6.55 14.81 9.40
N TRP A 263 -7.58 15.35 10.05
CA TRP A 263 -7.68 16.77 10.38
C TRP A 263 -6.75 17.20 11.53
N ILE A 264 -6.51 16.33 12.52
CA ILE A 264 -5.64 16.64 13.67
C ILE A 264 -4.17 16.64 13.29
N ILE A 265 -3.75 15.69 12.45
CA ILE A 265 -2.34 15.47 12.14
C ILE A 265 -1.95 16.41 10.99
N PRO A 266 -1.07 17.40 11.21
CA PRO A 266 -0.63 18.28 10.14
C PRO A 266 0.25 17.51 9.14
N ASP A 267 -0.02 17.67 7.84
CA ASP A 267 0.70 16.98 6.76
C ASP A 267 2.22 17.29 6.73
N ILE A 268 2.62 18.48 7.20
CA ILE A 268 4.03 18.90 7.21
C ILE A 268 4.50 19.07 8.66
N PRO A 269 5.57 18.35 9.08
CA PRO A 269 6.12 18.50 10.41
C PRO A 269 6.73 19.90 10.61
N LYS A 270 6.61 20.43 11.84
CA LYS A 270 7.06 21.80 12.18
C LYS A 270 8.55 22.01 11.91
N ASP A 271 9.38 21.01 12.18
CA ASP A 271 10.84 21.11 12.02
C ASP A 271 11.23 21.35 10.55
N ILE A 272 10.61 20.63 9.62
CA ILE A 272 10.85 20.79 8.18
C ILE A 272 10.29 22.12 7.69
N SER A 273 9.11 22.53 8.15
CA SER A 273 8.55 23.85 7.81
C SER A 273 9.48 24.99 8.24
N GLN A 274 10.02 24.90 9.45
CA GLN A 274 10.99 25.87 9.97
C GLN A 274 12.31 25.82 9.21
N GLN A 275 12.81 24.63 8.86
CA GLN A 275 14.03 24.49 8.07
C GLN A 275 13.86 25.10 6.67
N ILE A 276 12.76 24.80 5.98
CA ILE A 276 12.44 25.41 4.67
C ILE A 276 12.34 26.93 4.80
N HIS A 277 11.76 27.44 5.89
CA HIS A 277 11.68 28.88 6.13
C HIS A 277 13.07 29.50 6.35
N LYS A 278 13.93 28.87 7.16
CA LYS A 278 15.32 29.32 7.40
C LYS A 278 16.14 29.31 6.12
N GLU A 279 16.06 28.25 5.33
CA GLU A 279 16.75 28.13 4.05
C GLU A 279 16.27 29.20 3.06
N LYS A 280 14.97 29.52 3.03
CA LYS A 280 14.43 30.63 2.22
C LYS A 280 14.93 31.99 2.68
N VAL A 281 14.96 32.27 3.99
CA VAL A 281 15.46 33.54 4.52
C VAL A 281 16.94 33.71 4.20
N LEU A 282 17.76 32.67 4.44
CA LEU A 282 19.18 32.69 4.14
C LEU A 282 19.44 32.88 2.63
N MET A 283 18.67 32.21 1.77
CA MET A 283 18.76 32.39 0.33
C MET A 283 18.48 33.83 -0.09
N VAL A 284 17.42 34.46 0.45
CA VAL A 284 17.07 35.85 0.16
C VAL A 284 18.15 36.82 0.65
N GLU A 285 18.70 36.60 1.84
CA GLU A 285 19.79 37.43 2.38
C GLU A 285 21.05 37.36 1.50
N VAL A 286 21.46 36.15 1.09
CA VAL A 286 22.59 35.95 0.18
C VAL A 286 22.35 36.62 -1.16
N PHE A 287 21.14 36.49 -1.71
CA PHE A 287 20.75 37.12 -2.98
C PHE A 287 20.82 38.65 -2.90
N MET A 288 20.27 39.26 -1.84
CA MET A 288 20.30 40.71 -1.63
C MET A 288 21.72 41.25 -1.47
N LYS A 289 22.59 40.51 -0.76
CA LYS A 289 24.00 40.88 -0.59
C LYS A 289 24.77 40.84 -1.92
N GLU A 290 24.48 39.87 -2.77
CA GLU A 290 25.08 39.77 -4.10
C GLU A 290 24.61 40.92 -5.03
N GLU A 291 23.31 41.23 -5.02
CA GLU A 291 22.73 42.39 -5.72
C GLU A 291 23.36 43.71 -5.27
N GLN A 292 23.48 43.93 -3.96
CA GLN A 292 24.15 45.12 -3.40
C GLN A 292 25.61 45.20 -3.82
N GLY A 293 26.33 44.08 -3.83
CA GLY A 293 27.72 44.01 -4.30
C GLY A 293 27.85 44.39 -5.78
N LYS A 294 26.93 43.93 -6.64
CA LYS A 294 26.88 44.29 -8.06
C LYS A 294 26.59 45.78 -8.26
N LEU A 295 25.66 46.35 -7.49
CA LEU A 295 25.34 47.79 -7.53
C LEU A 295 26.54 48.64 -7.10
N GLN A 296 27.21 48.30 -6.00
CA GLN A 296 28.41 49.01 -5.53
C GLN A 296 29.55 48.95 -6.55
N LEU A 297 29.72 47.81 -7.23
CA LEU A 297 30.68 47.72 -8.34
C LEU A 297 30.28 48.68 -9.46
N LEU A 298 29.03 48.64 -9.93
CA LEU A 298 28.55 49.55 -10.98
C LEU A 298 28.75 51.04 -10.63
N GLU A 299 28.51 51.43 -9.39
CA GLU A 299 28.79 52.80 -8.93
C GLU A 299 30.27 53.12 -8.92
N ASN A 300 31.13 52.22 -8.43
CA ASN A 300 32.58 52.40 -8.50
C ASN A 300 33.10 52.49 -9.93
N TRP A 301 32.52 51.74 -10.87
CA TRP A 301 32.85 51.84 -12.30
C TRP A 301 32.41 53.20 -12.86
N ARG A 302 31.19 53.65 -12.54
CA ARG A 302 30.68 54.98 -12.92
C ARG A 302 31.56 56.12 -12.39
N ASP A 303 31.94 56.06 -11.11
CA ASP A 303 32.85 57.04 -10.49
C ASP A 303 34.25 57.01 -11.11
N LYS A 304 34.75 55.83 -11.49
CA LYS A 304 36.06 55.69 -12.13
C LYS A 304 36.06 56.25 -13.55
N ASP A 305 34.98 56.06 -14.30
CA ASP A 305 34.79 56.68 -15.61
C ASP A 305 34.62 58.21 -15.48
N GLN A 306 33.92 58.67 -14.45
CA GLN A 306 33.75 60.11 -14.18
C GLN A 306 35.09 60.77 -13.80
N ARG A 307 35.91 60.13 -12.96
CA ARG A 307 37.29 60.59 -12.66
C ARG A 307 38.22 60.51 -13.87
N ARG A 308 38.04 59.54 -14.77
CA ARG A 308 38.76 59.50 -16.06
C ARG A 308 38.36 60.67 -16.96
N GLY A 309 37.09 61.04 -16.98
CA GLY A 309 36.60 62.23 -17.69
C GLY A 309 37.12 63.55 -17.11
N GLU A 310 37.21 63.66 -15.78
CA GLU A 310 37.74 64.86 -15.10
C GLU A 310 39.27 65.01 -15.25
N ASN A 311 40.04 63.92 -15.18
CA ASN A 311 41.49 63.96 -15.44
C ASN A 311 41.84 64.27 -16.90
N CYS A 312 40.90 64.10 -17.84
CA CYS A 312 41.06 64.53 -19.23
C CYS A 312 40.77 66.02 -19.44
N ASN A 313 40.23 66.74 -18.45
CA ASN A 313 39.88 68.17 -18.56
C ASN A 313 40.94 69.12 -17.97
N SER A 314 42.04 68.63 -17.38
CA SER A 314 43.11 69.49 -16.84
C SER A 314 44.26 69.79 -17.82
N HIS A 315 44.15 69.38 -19.09
CA HIS A 315 45.05 69.83 -20.15
C HIS A 315 44.27 70.32 -21.36
N SER A 316 43.89 71.59 -21.31
CA SER A 316 43.59 72.35 -22.53
C SER A 316 44.89 73.05 -22.99
N PRO A 317 45.56 72.64 -24.08
CA PRO A 317 46.32 73.57 -24.87
C PRO A 317 45.32 74.35 -25.74
N ARG A 318 45.39 75.68 -25.70
CA ARG A 318 44.77 76.56 -26.69
C ARG A 318 45.15 76.05 -28.09
N SER A 319 44.19 75.54 -28.85
CA SER A 319 44.33 75.35 -30.29
C SER A 319 43.68 76.53 -31.02
N SER A 320 44.48 77.23 -31.81
CA SER A 320 43.99 77.99 -32.96
C SER A 320 44.22 77.13 -34.20
N MET A 321 43.09 76.75 -34.84
CA MET A 321 42.84 76.52 -36.28
C MET A 321 43.99 76.06 -37.19
N SER A 322 43.83 75.15 -38.13
CA SER A 322 42.64 74.62 -38.82
C SER A 322 43.12 73.56 -39.81
N HIS A 323 42.36 72.50 -40.07
CA HIS A 323 42.12 71.95 -41.41
C HIS A 323 41.18 70.73 -41.32
N ARG A 324 40.25 70.65 -42.28
CA ARG A 324 39.16 69.68 -42.37
C ARG A 324 39.40 68.79 -43.59
N GLY A 325 39.33 67.47 -43.40
CA GLY A 325 39.33 66.42 -44.43
C GLY A 325 39.53 65.08 -43.71
N SER A 326 38.49 64.28 -43.43
CA SER A 326 37.65 63.44 -44.30
C SER A 326 38.13 61.97 -44.34
N VAL A 327 37.16 61.07 -44.17
CA VAL A 327 37.03 59.72 -44.78
C VAL A 327 37.44 58.48 -43.95
N SER A 328 36.42 57.61 -43.79
CA SER A 328 36.36 56.12 -43.73
C SER A 328 37.21 55.37 -42.69
N SER A 329 36.97 54.11 -42.34
CA SER A 329 35.83 53.17 -42.32
C SER A 329 36.31 51.96 -41.49
N CYS A 330 35.37 51.17 -40.97
CA CYS A 330 35.32 49.70 -41.09
C CYS A 330 34.83 49.00 -39.80
N HIS A 331 33.62 48.43 -39.91
CA HIS A 331 33.26 47.07 -39.48
C HIS A 331 34.39 46.06 -39.70
N SER A 332 34.57 44.93 -39.02
CA SER A 332 33.75 44.06 -38.16
C SER A 332 34.66 42.90 -37.73
N CYS A 333 34.38 42.21 -36.61
CA CYS A 333 34.27 40.74 -36.62
C CYS A 333 33.68 40.22 -35.30
N HIS A 334 32.65 39.39 -35.47
CA HIS A 334 31.90 38.57 -34.52
C HIS A 334 32.76 37.56 -33.75
N VAL A 335 32.28 37.13 -32.57
CA VAL A 335 31.83 35.73 -32.32
C VAL A 335 30.64 35.75 -31.35
N GLU A 336 29.59 35.02 -31.73
CA GLU A 336 28.27 34.79 -31.12
C GLU A 336 28.26 33.76 -29.96
N VAL A 337 27.12 33.74 -29.26
CA VAL A 337 26.52 32.56 -28.58
C VAL A 337 25.70 31.78 -29.60
#